data_AF-A0A819ASJ6-F1
#
_entry.id   AF-A0A819ASJ6-F1
#
_cell.length_a   1.000
_cell.length_b   1.000
_cell.length_c   1.000
_cell.angle_alpha   90.00
_cell.angle_beta   90.00
_cell.angle_gamma   90.00
#
_symmetry.space_group_name_H-M   'P 1'
#
loop_
_entity.id
_entity.type
_entity.pdbx_description
1 polymer ?
#
loop_
_entity_poly.entity_id
_entity_poly.type
_entity_poly.pdbx_seq_one_letter_code
_entity_poly.pdbx_strand_id
1 'polypeptide(L)'
;MTRSNASNQTRQNQLQDLIKEVQRLEKLSNEATMHRWDVDEKITDLNRIMERAYIVYINDRLGVNEATTSREHAKELQQIDQQWEYNRTELEKQLLPLKRELDQWINRIADYEKQIDEYETQINNIQTELSQPQCPVDKGLVKPARGFIMYGPPGM
;
A
#
# COMPACT_ATOMS: atom_id res chain seq x y z
N MET A 1 29.31 34.12 -8.20
CA MET A 1 29.29 32.91 -7.34
C MET A 1 27.97 32.70 -6.57
N THR A 2 26.88 33.44 -6.82
CA THR A 2 25.69 33.46 -5.94
C THR A 2 24.49 32.62 -6.41
N ARG A 3 24.34 32.33 -7.71
CA ARG A 3 23.17 31.58 -8.23
C ARG A 3 23.23 30.07 -7.97
N SER A 4 24.42 29.46 -7.95
CA SER A 4 24.59 28.02 -7.69
C SER A 4 24.23 27.63 -6.25
N ASN A 5 24.61 28.46 -5.27
CA ASN A 5 24.30 28.22 -3.87
C ASN A 5 22.81 28.35 -3.57
N ALA A 6 22.11 29.33 -4.16
CA ALA A 6 20.67 29.47 -3.99
C ALA A 6 19.89 28.27 -4.55
N SER A 7 20.27 27.78 -5.74
CA SER A 7 19.64 26.59 -6.36
C SER A 7 19.89 25.31 -5.55
N ASN A 8 21.09 25.12 -5.00
CA ASN A 8 21.38 23.97 -4.15
C ASN A 8 20.63 24.04 -2.82
N GLN A 9 20.49 25.23 -2.23
CA GLN A 9 19.69 25.41 -1.01
C GLN A 9 18.22 25.09 -1.24
N THR A 10 17.64 25.51 -2.37
CA THR A 10 16.25 25.17 -2.72
C THR A 10 16.06 23.67 -2.86
N ARG A 11 16.97 22.98 -3.55
CA ARG A 11 16.93 21.51 -3.69
C ARG A 11 17.09 20.78 -2.36
N GLN A 12 17.95 21.28 -1.47
CA GLN A 12 18.10 20.70 -0.12
C GLN A 12 16.81 20.86 0.70
N ASN A 13 16.13 22.00 0.60
CA ASN A 13 14.85 22.19 1.27
C ASN A 13 13.79 21.24 0.70
N GLN A 14 13.69 21.13 -0.63
CA GLN A 14 12.79 20.17 -1.30
C GLN A 14 13.06 18.72 -0.86
N LEU A 15 14.34 18.33 -0.79
CA LEU A 15 14.74 17.01 -0.31
C LEU A 15 14.26 16.75 1.12
N GLN A 16 14.41 17.73 2.02
CA GLN A 16 13.96 17.62 3.41
C GLN A 16 12.43 17.49 3.51
N ASP A 17 11.70 18.24 2.68
CA ASP A 17 10.23 18.17 2.66
C ASP A 17 9.73 16.83 2.13
N LEU A 18 10.35 16.30 1.06
CA LEU A 18 10.04 14.97 0.53
C LEU A 18 10.33 13.85 1.54
N ILE A 19 11.46 13.91 2.24
CA ILE A 19 11.80 12.93 3.28
C ILE A 19 10.76 12.93 4.39
N LYS A 20 10.30 14.11 4.83
CA LYS A 20 9.24 14.21 5.84
C LYS A 20 7.93 13.62 5.35
N GLU A 21 7.59 13.82 4.08
CA GLU A 21 6.35 13.28 3.51
C GLU A 21 6.41 11.76 3.39
N VAL A 22 7.55 11.18 3.00
CA VAL A 22 7.78 9.73 3.03
C VAL A 22 7.56 9.18 4.44
N GLN A 23 8.21 9.78 5.45
CA GLN A 23 8.05 9.34 6.85
C GLN A 23 6.60 9.45 7.34
N ARG A 24 5.88 10.49 6.89
CA ARG A 24 4.45 10.66 7.21
C ARG A 24 3.62 9.54 6.58
N LEU A 25 3.87 9.21 5.31
CA LEU A 25 3.16 8.14 4.60
C LEU A 25 3.48 6.76 5.15
N GLU A 26 4.73 6.48 5.52
CA GLU A 26 5.11 5.23 6.19
C GLU A 26 4.33 5.05 7.50
N LYS A 27 4.19 6.11 8.29
CA LYS A 27 3.40 6.09 9.52
C LYS A 27 1.92 5.78 9.22
N LEU A 28 1.34 6.44 8.24
CA LEU A 28 -0.05 6.22 7.83
C LEU A 28 -0.26 4.80 7.27
N SER A 29 0.71 4.27 6.54
CA SER A 29 0.70 2.89 6.03
C SER A 29 0.73 1.87 7.16
N ASN A 30 1.57 2.10 8.17
CA ASN A 30 1.62 1.27 9.38
C ASN A 30 0.31 1.32 10.16
N GLU A 31 -0.27 2.50 10.37
CA GLU A 31 -1.58 2.67 11.02
C GLU A 31 -2.70 1.97 10.23
N ALA A 32 -2.72 2.12 8.90
CA ALA A 32 -3.67 1.42 8.03
C ALA A 32 -3.50 -0.10 8.07
N THR A 33 -2.27 -0.59 8.18
CA THR A 33 -1.96 -2.02 8.33
C THR A 33 -2.51 -2.55 9.65
N MET A 34 -2.36 -1.82 10.76
CA MET A 34 -2.96 -2.21 12.04
C MET A 34 -4.48 -2.30 11.95
N HIS A 35 -5.14 -1.30 11.35
CA HIS A 35 -6.59 -1.34 11.17
C HIS A 35 -7.05 -2.48 10.26
N ARG A 36 -6.31 -2.78 9.18
CA ARG A 36 -6.56 -3.94 8.33
C ARG A 36 -6.55 -5.23 9.16
N TRP A 37 -5.55 -5.40 10.03
CA TRP A 37 -5.43 -6.58 10.90
C TRP A 37 -6.61 -6.69 11.87
N ASP A 38 -7.01 -5.59 12.52
CA ASP A 38 -8.18 -5.60 13.42
C ASP A 38 -9.48 -6.02 12.70
N VAL A 39 -9.65 -5.58 11.46
CA VAL A 39 -10.83 -5.94 10.64
C VAL A 39 -10.76 -7.40 10.22
N ASP A 40 -9.60 -7.89 9.80
CA ASP A 40 -9.38 -9.28 9.41
C ASP A 40 -9.61 -10.25 10.58
N GLU A 41 -9.19 -9.88 11.79
CA GLU A 41 -9.46 -10.63 13.03
C GLU A 41 -10.97 -10.73 13.29
N LYS A 42 -11.69 -9.61 13.21
CA LYS A 42 -13.17 -9.60 13.37
C LYS A 42 -13.87 -10.48 12.34
N ILE A 43 -13.42 -10.46 11.08
CA ILE A 43 -13.96 -11.32 10.01
C ILE A 43 -13.71 -12.80 10.36
N THR A 44 -12.50 -13.12 10.83
CA THR A 44 -12.13 -14.48 11.23
C THR A 44 -12.97 -14.97 12.40
N ASP A 45 -13.20 -14.14 13.42
CA ASP A 45 -14.06 -14.48 14.55
C ASP A 45 -15.51 -14.72 14.14
N LEU A 46 -16.07 -13.86 13.27
CA LEU A 46 -17.42 -14.04 12.76
C LEU A 46 -17.56 -15.31 11.92
N ASN A 47 -16.57 -15.64 11.08
CA ASN A 47 -16.55 -16.89 10.33
C ASN A 47 -16.53 -18.10 11.29
N ARG A 48 -15.74 -18.05 12.35
CA ARG A 48 -15.68 -19.10 13.36
C ARG A 48 -17.01 -19.27 14.12
N ILE A 49 -17.70 -18.16 14.40
CA ILE A 49 -19.05 -18.18 14.98
C ILE A 49 -20.03 -18.84 14.02
N MET A 50 -19.97 -18.48 12.73
CA MET A 50 -20.81 -19.06 11.69
C MET A 50 -20.60 -20.57 11.53
N GLU A 51 -19.34 -21.03 11.53
CA GLU A 51 -19.00 -22.46 11.49
C GLU A 51 -19.54 -23.22 12.70
N ARG A 52 -19.39 -22.66 13.90
CA ARG A 52 -19.94 -23.26 15.13
C ARG A 52 -21.46 -23.33 15.07
N ALA A 53 -22.12 -22.26 14.63
CA ALA A 53 -23.57 -22.23 14.47
C ALA A 53 -24.05 -23.27 13.45
N TYR A 54 -23.29 -23.48 12.37
CA TYR A 54 -23.59 -24.52 11.38
C TYR A 54 -23.48 -25.93 11.97
N ILE A 55 -22.46 -26.20 12.78
CA ILE A 55 -22.32 -27.50 13.47
C ILE A 55 -23.50 -27.75 14.41
N VAL A 56 -23.92 -26.73 15.17
CA VAL A 56 -25.11 -26.82 16.04
C VAL A 56 -26.36 -27.13 15.21
N TYR A 57 -26.58 -26.40 14.11
CA TYR A 57 -27.68 -26.66 13.19
C TYR A 57 -27.71 -28.11 12.69
N ILE A 58 -26.56 -28.66 12.27
CA ILE A 58 -26.47 -30.06 11.83
C ILE A 58 -26.80 -31.02 12.97
N ASN A 59 -26.26 -30.79 14.17
CA ASN A 59 -26.53 -31.64 15.34
C ASN A 59 -28.01 -31.61 15.75
N ASP A 60 -28.62 -30.43 15.79
CA ASP A 60 -30.04 -30.26 16.12
C ASP A 60 -30.92 -30.97 15.10
N ARG A 61 -30.60 -30.83 13.81
CA ARG A 61 -31.31 -31.47 12.71
C ARG A 61 -31.19 -32.99 12.73
N LEU A 62 -30.02 -33.52 13.10
CA LEU A 62 -29.80 -34.97 13.28
C LEU A 62 -30.40 -35.52 14.57
N GLY A 63 -30.55 -34.67 15.59
CA GLY A 63 -31.10 -35.03 16.90
C GLY A 63 -32.64 -35.07 16.95
N VAL A 64 -33.32 -34.64 15.88
CA VAL A 64 -34.77 -34.81 15.74
C VAL A 64 -35.07 -36.32 15.65
N ASN A 65 -35.52 -36.91 16.77
CA ASN A 65 -35.77 -38.35 16.90
C ASN A 65 -37.00 -38.82 16.11
N GLU A 66 -36.99 -40.08 15.67
CA GLU A 66 -38.09 -40.80 15.00
C GLU A 66 -39.33 -41.05 15.89
N ALA A 67 -39.34 -40.58 17.14
CA ALA A 67 -40.40 -40.83 18.12
C ALA A 67 -41.60 -39.86 18.03
N THR A 68 -41.52 -38.82 17.20
CA THR A 68 -42.59 -37.85 16.96
C THR A 68 -43.44 -38.26 15.76
N THR A 69 -44.71 -37.80 15.71
CA THR A 69 -45.53 -38.05 14.52
C THR A 69 -44.89 -37.35 13.31
N SER A 70 -45.04 -37.92 12.10
CA SER A 70 -44.43 -37.37 10.87
C SER A 70 -44.70 -35.86 10.67
N ARG A 71 -45.84 -35.36 11.16
CA ARG A 71 -46.21 -33.94 11.13
C ARG A 71 -45.45 -33.07 12.14
N GLU A 72 -45.17 -33.58 13.34
CA GLU A 72 -44.39 -32.88 14.37
C GLU A 72 -42.92 -32.83 13.97
N HIS A 73 -42.38 -33.95 13.50
CA HIS A 73 -41.03 -34.04 12.95
C HIS A 73 -40.80 -33.00 11.83
N ALA A 74 -41.73 -32.90 10.88
CA ALA A 74 -41.63 -31.92 9.79
C ALA A 74 -41.67 -30.46 10.28
N LYS A 75 -42.45 -30.17 11.33
CA LYS A 75 -42.51 -28.83 11.93
C LYS A 75 -41.23 -28.46 12.67
N GLU A 76 -40.66 -29.39 13.43
CA GLU A 76 -39.41 -29.18 14.16
C GLU A 76 -38.24 -28.91 13.21
N LEU A 77 -38.11 -29.71 12.15
CA LEU A 77 -37.11 -29.47 11.11
C LEU A 77 -37.30 -28.10 10.44
N GLN A 78 -38.54 -27.72 10.12
CA GLN A 78 -38.83 -26.42 9.52
C GLN A 78 -38.41 -25.26 10.45
N GLN A 79 -38.61 -25.40 11.76
CA GLN A 79 -38.19 -24.37 12.73
C GLN A 79 -36.67 -24.27 12.82
N ILE A 80 -35.96 -25.42 12.86
CA ILE A 80 -34.50 -25.47 12.87
C ILE A 80 -33.94 -24.80 11.60
N ASP A 81 -34.48 -25.14 10.43
CA ASP A 81 -34.06 -24.56 9.14
C ASP A 81 -34.30 -23.03 9.12
N GLN A 82 -35.46 -22.57 9.61
CA GLN A 82 -35.76 -21.13 9.70
C GLN A 82 -34.82 -20.39 10.66
N GLN A 83 -34.53 -20.98 11.82
CA GLN A 83 -33.63 -20.39 12.80
C GLN A 83 -32.20 -20.31 12.27
N TRP A 84 -31.74 -21.35 11.57
CA TRP A 84 -30.44 -21.34 10.89
C TRP A 84 -30.37 -20.24 9.84
N GLU A 85 -31.37 -20.12 8.96
CA GLU A 85 -31.35 -19.11 7.91
C GLU A 85 -31.38 -17.68 8.48
N TYR A 86 -32.13 -17.45 9.56
CA TYR A 86 -32.11 -16.18 10.29
C TYR A 86 -30.71 -15.87 10.85
N ASN A 87 -30.11 -16.81 11.58
CA ASN A 87 -28.80 -16.63 12.20
C ASN A 87 -27.71 -16.39 11.14
N ARG A 88 -27.74 -17.17 10.06
CA ARG A 88 -26.85 -17.02 8.91
C ARG A 88 -26.98 -15.64 8.28
N THR A 89 -28.21 -15.19 8.04
CA THR A 89 -28.48 -13.88 7.45
C THR A 89 -27.95 -12.74 8.33
N GLU A 90 -28.14 -12.81 9.65
CA GLU A 90 -27.62 -11.80 10.57
C GLU A 90 -26.09 -11.77 10.64
N LEU A 91 -25.44 -12.93 10.60
CA LEU A 91 -23.97 -13.01 10.52
C LEU A 91 -23.45 -12.48 9.17
N GLU A 92 -24.10 -12.83 8.06
CA GLU A 92 -23.74 -12.31 6.73
C GLU A 92 -23.88 -10.79 6.65
N LYS A 93 -24.92 -10.21 7.26
CA LYS A 93 -25.11 -8.76 7.36
C LYS A 93 -23.99 -8.06 8.12
N GLN A 94 -23.43 -8.68 9.14
CA GLN A 94 -22.28 -8.14 9.89
C GLN A 94 -20.96 -8.31 9.13
N LEU A 95 -20.83 -9.39 8.37
CA LEU A 95 -19.59 -9.75 7.67
C LEU A 95 -19.38 -8.94 6.38
N LEU A 96 -20.46 -8.60 5.68
CA LEU A 96 -20.41 -7.79 4.46
C LEU A 96 -19.75 -6.41 4.62
N PRO A 97 -20.12 -5.56 5.61
CA PRO A 97 -19.47 -4.27 5.80
C PRO A 97 -18.00 -4.42 6.19
N LEU A 98 -17.66 -5.42 7.01
CA LEU A 98 -16.26 -5.68 7.39
C LEU A 98 -15.40 -6.08 6.19
N LYS A 99 -15.92 -6.93 5.28
CA LYS A 99 -15.22 -7.25 4.02
C LYS A 99 -14.96 -6.01 3.17
N ARG A 100 -15.94 -5.12 3.05
CA ARG A 100 -15.76 -3.85 2.33
C ARG A 100 -14.74 -2.94 3.01
N GLU A 101 -14.75 -2.90 4.35
CA GLU A 101 -13.78 -2.15 5.13
C GLU A 101 -12.36 -2.70 4.95
N LEU A 102 -12.21 -4.03 4.92
CA LEU A 102 -10.94 -4.70 4.64
C LEU A 102 -10.41 -4.30 3.25
N ASP A 103 -11.26 -4.35 2.21
CA ASP A 103 -10.89 -3.94 0.85
C ASP A 103 -10.46 -2.46 0.81
N GLN A 104 -11.13 -1.59 1.56
CA GLN A 104 -10.75 -0.17 1.66
C GLN A 104 -9.38 0.01 2.30
N TRP A 105 -9.08 -0.73 3.37
CA TRP A 105 -7.76 -0.65 4.01
C TRP A 105 -6.65 -1.19 3.11
N ILE A 106 -6.90 -2.29 2.38
CA ILE A 106 -5.95 -2.83 1.40
C ILE A 106 -5.63 -1.79 0.32
N ASN A 107 -6.67 -1.15 -0.25
CA ASN A 107 -6.47 -0.12 -1.27
C ASN A 107 -5.71 1.10 -0.72
N ARG A 108 -6.02 1.55 0.50
CA ARG A 108 -5.30 2.67 1.14
C ARG A 108 -3.82 2.37 1.36
N ILE A 109 -3.49 1.15 1.80
CA ILE A 109 -2.10 0.73 1.97
C ILE A 109 -1.38 0.77 0.62
N ALA A 110 -1.97 0.19 -0.42
CA ALA A 110 -1.39 0.22 -1.77
C ALA A 110 -1.19 1.65 -2.31
N ASP A 111 -2.15 2.55 -2.04
CA ASP A 111 -2.03 3.97 -2.42
C ASP A 111 -0.90 4.69 -1.67
N TYR A 112 -0.67 4.36 -0.40
CA TYR A 112 0.46 4.91 0.38
C TYR A 112 1.80 4.36 -0.09
N GLU A 113 1.90 3.05 -0.31
CA GLU A 113 3.11 2.40 -0.84
C GLU A 113 3.50 3.01 -2.19
N LYS A 114 2.54 3.20 -3.09
CA LYS A 114 2.79 3.85 -4.38
C LYS A 114 3.30 5.28 -4.23
N GLN A 115 2.71 6.08 -3.33
CA GLN A 115 3.18 7.45 -3.09
C GLN A 115 4.58 7.49 -2.48
N ILE A 116 4.90 6.54 -1.60
CA ILE A 116 6.25 6.38 -1.05
C ILE A 116 7.25 6.12 -2.18
N ASP A 117 6.99 5.14 -3.05
CA ASP A 117 7.86 4.81 -4.19
C ASP A 117 8.09 6.03 -5.12
N GLU A 118 7.04 6.80 -5.38
CA GLU A 118 7.10 8.02 -6.18
C GLU A 118 7.99 9.09 -5.54
N TYR A 119 7.88 9.28 -4.22
CA TYR A 119 8.70 10.25 -3.50
C TYR A 119 10.14 9.78 -3.31
N GLU A 120 10.39 8.50 -3.07
CA GLU A 120 11.74 7.93 -3.03
C GLU A 120 12.46 8.10 -4.38
N THR A 121 11.74 7.91 -5.48
CA THR A 121 12.27 8.17 -6.83
C THR A 121 12.66 9.65 -6.99
N GLN A 122 11.82 10.57 -6.52
CA GLN A 122 12.12 12.02 -6.55
C GLN A 122 13.32 12.38 -5.67
N ILE A 123 13.40 11.80 -4.47
CA ILE A 123 14.53 11.95 -3.54
C ILE A 123 15.83 11.52 -4.23
N ASN A 124 15.84 10.33 -4.84
CA ASN A 124 17.00 9.79 -5.54
C ASN A 124 17.44 10.69 -6.70
N ASN A 125 16.49 11.24 -7.46
CA ASN A 125 16.78 12.18 -8.54
C ASN A 125 17.44 13.47 -8.01
N ILE A 126 16.89 14.07 -6.95
CA ILE A 126 17.44 15.30 -6.35
C ILE A 126 18.83 15.04 -5.75
N GLN A 127 19.04 13.91 -5.08
CA GLN A 127 20.35 13.52 -4.57
C GLN A 127 21.38 13.30 -5.69
N THR A 128 20.95 12.71 -6.80
CA THR A 128 21.80 12.55 -8.00
C THR A 128 22.16 13.91 -8.60
N GLU A 129 21.21 14.84 -8.69
CA GLU A 129 21.49 16.21 -9.16
C GLU A 129 22.43 16.98 -8.23
N LEU A 130 22.29 16.82 -6.91
CA LEU A 130 23.15 17.46 -5.92
C LEU A 130 24.57 16.88 -5.87
N SER A 131 24.74 15.61 -6.21
CA SER A 131 26.03 14.91 -6.23
C SER A 131 26.80 15.09 -7.53
N GLN A 132 26.14 15.50 -8.63
CA GLN A 132 26.83 15.85 -9.86
C GLN A 132 27.69 17.12 -9.64
N PRO A 133 29.01 17.07 -9.90
CA PRO A 133 29.83 18.27 -9.90
C PRO A 133 29.25 19.24 -10.92
N GLN A 134 29.11 20.52 -10.57
CA GLN A 134 28.80 21.56 -11.55
C GLN A 134 29.97 21.63 -12.52
N CYS A 135 29.97 20.81 -13.57
CA CYS A 135 30.89 20.98 -14.68
C CYS A 135 30.62 22.37 -15.23
N PRO A 136 31.56 23.32 -15.10
CA PRO A 136 31.49 24.51 -15.92
C PRO A 136 31.59 23.97 -17.34
N VAL A 137 30.55 24.15 -18.15
CA VAL A 137 30.74 24.03 -19.59
C VAL A 137 31.69 25.17 -19.94
N ASP A 138 32.99 24.88 -19.95
CA ASP A 138 34.03 25.82 -20.30
C ASP A 138 33.95 26.04 -21.81
N LYS A 139 32.99 26.87 -22.22
CA LYS A 139 32.75 27.26 -23.62
C LYS A 139 33.88 28.16 -24.16
N GLY A 140 35.02 28.30 -23.46
CA GLY A 140 36.04 29.30 -23.74
C GLY A 140 37.49 28.81 -23.89
N LEU A 141 37.82 27.54 -23.63
CA LEU A 141 39.21 27.05 -23.60
C LEU A 141 39.57 26.06 -24.71
N VAL A 142 39.19 26.37 -25.95
CA VAL A 142 39.94 25.91 -27.13
C VAL A 142 40.38 27.15 -27.89
N LYS A 143 41.51 27.74 -27.47
CA LYS A 143 42.27 28.59 -28.38
C LYS A 143 42.80 27.68 -29.49
N PRO A 144 42.48 27.89 -30.77
CA PRO A 144 43.19 27.18 -31.83
C PRO A 144 44.68 27.50 -31.69
N ALA A 145 45.52 26.48 -31.71
CA ALA A 145 46.97 26.64 -31.65
C ALA A 145 47.41 27.60 -32.76
N ARG A 146 47.81 28.81 -32.35
CA ARG A 146 48.33 29.85 -33.24
C ARG A 146 49.84 29.62 -33.33
N GLY A 147 50.29 29.04 -34.44
CA GLY A 147 51.70 29.04 -34.82
C GLY A 147 52.22 27.69 -35.33
N PHE A 148 52.19 27.49 -36.64
CA PHE A 148 53.22 26.69 -37.30
C PHE A 148 54.39 27.64 -37.60
N ILE A 149 55.48 27.52 -36.84
CA ILE A 149 56.76 28.15 -37.18
C ILE A 149 57.54 27.12 -37.98
N MET A 150 57.67 27.32 -39.29
CA MET A 150 58.58 26.54 -40.13
C MET A 150 59.96 27.22 -40.14
N TYR A 151 60.96 26.57 -39.56
CA TYR A 151 62.36 26.89 -39.84
C TYR A 151 62.83 25.94 -40.95
N GLY A 152 63.11 26.49 -42.14
CA GLY A 152 63.86 25.83 -43.20
C GLY A 152 65.27 26.44 -43.29
N PRO A 153 66.32 25.64 -43.54
CA PRO A 153 67.70 26.13 -43.55
C PRO A 153 67.98 27.03 -44.76
N PRO A 154 68.82 28.07 -44.63
CA PRO A 154 69.23 28.89 -45.75
C PRO A 154 70.37 28.21 -46.51
N GLY A 155 70.17 27.93 -47.80
CA GLY A 155 71.22 27.56 -48.76
C GLY A 155 71.11 26.12 -49.28
N MET A 156 70.72 25.93 -50.53
CA MET A 156 71.53 26.13 -51.75
C MET A 156 70.62 26.45 -52.93
#